data_AF-A0A7Z9MTD4-F1
#
_entry.id   AF-A0A7Z9MTD4-F1
#
_cell.length_a   1.000
_cell.length_b   1.000
_cell.length_c   1.000
_cell.angle_alpha   90.00
_cell.angle_beta   90.00
_cell.angle_gamma   90.00
#
_symmetry.space_group_name_H-M   'P 1'
#
loop_
_entity.id
_entity.type
_entity.pdbx_description
1 polymer ?
#
loop_
_entity_poly.entity_id
_entity_poly.type
_entity_poly.pdbx_seq_one_letter_code
_entity_poly.pdbx_strand_id
1 'polypeptide(L)'
;DDTFEDTPVHTGAAAGVGAALGLDENKIKDGLGVAGSFASGIIEYLAEGAWTKRLHPGWAAQSGIRAALLGREGFLGPRTVFEGTHGFFYAFGVENIELDYTKMTGGLGDNWLMSNLAFKPYACGTMCQPYIDVARKLSATGVDPAEIVEAECKVGEGIVHRLCEPAAEKAKPSTSYSAKFSVPYSVAVALLDNAAGLLQFTDQRIQAPKVLNLAGKVKYQIDPDNEYPANYTGHLRVVLKDGSIHEMKQPHLRGGAREPLSDEELSEKFHANAAHGGVSRDYASQLENTCAVLFNGSELQDLSKLIGTLEP
;
A
#
# COMPACT_ATOMS: atom_id res chain seq x y z
N ASP A 1 -16.28 13.39 1.72
CA ASP A 1 -15.77 12.65 2.89
C ASP A 1 -15.05 11.39 2.45
N ASP A 2 -13.82 11.19 2.94
CA ASP A 2 -12.92 10.07 2.61
C ASP A 2 -13.36 8.78 3.33
N THR A 3 -14.65 8.43 3.30
CA THR A 3 -15.23 7.29 4.05
C THR A 3 -15.21 5.98 3.26
N PHE A 4 -15.03 6.08 1.95
CA PHE A 4 -15.02 4.96 1.03
C PHE A 4 -13.59 4.53 0.71
N GLU A 5 -13.36 3.22 0.66
CA GLU A 5 -12.06 2.70 0.24
C GLU A 5 -12.08 2.49 -1.28
N ASP A 6 -11.06 2.98 -1.97
CA ASP A 6 -10.91 2.87 -3.43
C ASP A 6 -10.48 1.46 -3.91
N THR A 7 -9.70 0.75 -3.08
CA THR A 7 -9.21 -0.61 -3.36
C THR A 7 -10.31 -1.61 -3.79
N PRO A 8 -11.44 -1.75 -3.07
CA PRO A 8 -12.50 -2.68 -3.42
C PRO A 8 -13.40 -2.27 -4.61
N VAL A 9 -13.19 -1.07 -5.18
CA VAL A 9 -13.93 -0.57 -6.36
C VAL A 9 -13.50 -1.23 -7.66
N HIS A 10 -12.27 -1.74 -7.71
CA HIS A 10 -11.49 -1.88 -8.93
C HIS A 10 -12.19 -2.68 -10.05
N THR A 11 -12.89 -1.96 -10.93
CA THR A 11 -13.42 -2.45 -12.21
C THR A 11 -12.32 -2.94 -13.15
N GLY A 12 -11.07 -2.53 -12.90
CA GLY A 12 -9.88 -3.03 -13.59
C GLY A 12 -9.73 -4.56 -13.55
N ALA A 13 -10.18 -5.22 -12.48
CA ALA A 13 -10.18 -6.69 -12.44
C ALA A 13 -11.12 -7.29 -13.48
N ALA A 14 -12.33 -6.73 -13.66
CA ALA A 14 -13.27 -7.18 -14.69
C ALA A 14 -12.73 -6.91 -16.11
N ALA A 15 -12.15 -5.73 -16.34
CA ALA A 15 -11.52 -5.39 -17.62
C ALA A 15 -10.36 -6.34 -17.95
N GLY A 16 -9.46 -6.58 -16.98
CA GLY A 16 -8.30 -7.46 -17.16
C GLY A 16 -8.69 -8.91 -17.44
N VAL A 17 -9.68 -9.45 -16.72
CA VAL A 17 -10.21 -10.79 -16.98
C VAL A 17 -10.90 -10.85 -18.33
N GLY A 18 -11.70 -9.84 -18.70
CA GLY A 18 -12.34 -9.77 -20.01
C GLY A 18 -11.34 -9.77 -21.16
N ALA A 19 -10.25 -9.00 -21.03
CA ALA A 19 -9.15 -8.99 -22.00
C ALA A 19 -8.43 -10.35 -22.07
N ALA A 20 -8.11 -10.95 -20.92
CA ALA A 20 -7.45 -12.26 -20.85
C ALA A 20 -8.30 -13.40 -21.47
N LEU A 21 -9.63 -13.28 -21.40
CA LEU A 21 -10.57 -14.22 -22.00
C LEU A 21 -10.87 -13.93 -23.49
N GLY A 22 -10.31 -12.86 -24.06
CA GLY A 22 -10.57 -12.46 -25.44
C GLY A 22 -12.03 -12.05 -25.70
N LEU A 23 -12.68 -11.44 -24.70
CA LEU A 23 -14.06 -10.97 -24.84
C LEU A 23 -14.14 -9.77 -25.79
N ASP A 24 -15.25 -9.68 -26.53
CA ASP A 24 -15.56 -8.52 -27.34
C ASP A 24 -15.97 -7.29 -26.49
N GLU A 25 -16.02 -6.13 -27.14
CA GLU A 25 -16.34 -4.84 -26.53
C GLU A 25 -17.68 -4.84 -25.78
N ASN A 26 -18.72 -5.49 -26.30
CA ASN A 26 -20.04 -5.49 -25.67
C ASN A 26 -20.02 -6.29 -24.37
N LYS A 27 -19.38 -7.46 -24.38
CA LYS A 27 -19.23 -8.30 -23.19
C LYS A 27 -18.38 -7.65 -22.11
N ILE A 28 -17.33 -6.92 -22.50
CA ILE A 28 -16.52 -6.14 -21.56
C ILE A 28 -17.34 -5.00 -20.95
N LYS A 29 -18.11 -4.26 -21.77
CA LYS A 29 -19.01 -3.19 -21.27
C LYS A 29 -20.03 -3.72 -20.28
N ASP A 30 -20.69 -4.83 -20.60
CA ASP A 30 -21.65 -5.46 -19.71
C ASP A 30 -20.99 -5.93 -18.40
N GLY A 31 -19.80 -6.54 -18.49
CA GLY A 31 -19.02 -6.94 -17.32
C GLY A 31 -18.60 -5.78 -16.43
N LEU A 32 -18.15 -4.66 -17.02
CA LEU A 32 -17.87 -3.42 -16.28
C LEU A 32 -19.14 -2.85 -15.62
N GLY A 33 -20.27 -2.91 -16.31
CA GLY A 33 -21.57 -2.52 -15.78
C GLY A 33 -21.95 -3.30 -14.53
N VAL A 34 -21.77 -4.62 -14.55
CA VAL A 34 -21.98 -5.48 -13.38
C VAL A 34 -20.99 -5.15 -12.27
N ALA A 35 -19.71 -4.93 -12.60
CA ALA A 35 -18.66 -4.64 -11.62
C ALA A 35 -18.96 -3.37 -10.81
N GLY A 36 -19.57 -2.34 -11.43
CA GLY A 36 -19.98 -1.13 -10.71
C GLY A 36 -20.96 -1.40 -9.57
N SER A 37 -21.84 -2.40 -9.70
CA SER A 37 -22.75 -2.83 -8.62
C SER A 37 -22.09 -3.68 -7.54
N PHE A 38 -20.88 -4.21 -7.78
CA PHE A 38 -20.11 -4.97 -6.80
C PHE A 38 -19.10 -4.10 -6.03
N ALA A 39 -18.82 -2.89 -6.52
CA ALA A 39 -17.97 -1.93 -5.84
C ALA A 39 -18.57 -1.59 -4.46
N SER A 40 -17.80 -1.83 -3.40
CA SER A 40 -18.23 -1.64 -2.00
C SER A 40 -17.01 -1.48 -1.10
N GLY A 41 -17.18 -1.21 0.20
CA GLY A 41 -16.09 -1.19 1.18
C GLY A 41 -15.78 0.21 1.74
N ILE A 42 -15.76 0.32 3.06
CA ILE A 42 -15.58 1.57 3.79
C ILE A 42 -14.29 1.53 4.62
N ILE A 43 -13.76 2.70 4.98
CA ILE A 43 -12.51 2.82 5.73
C ILE A 43 -12.64 2.62 7.25
N GLU A 44 -13.83 2.23 7.73
CA GLU A 44 -14.14 2.06 9.17
C GLU A 44 -13.18 1.11 9.90
N TYR A 45 -12.51 0.20 9.17
CA TYR A 45 -11.46 -0.64 9.75
C TYR A 45 -10.33 0.15 10.42
N LEU A 46 -10.15 1.43 10.08
CA LEU A 46 -9.16 2.31 10.70
C LEU A 46 -9.52 2.68 12.15
N ALA A 47 -10.80 2.68 12.53
CA ALA A 47 -11.25 3.10 13.86
C ALA A 47 -10.71 2.19 14.97
N GLU A 48 -10.69 0.88 14.74
CA GLU A 48 -10.26 -0.12 15.73
C GLU A 48 -9.14 -1.05 15.21
N GLY A 49 -8.62 -0.82 13.99
CA GLY A 49 -7.61 -1.68 13.39
C GLY A 49 -8.15 -3.06 12.96
N ALA A 50 -9.42 -3.13 12.55
CA ALA A 50 -10.05 -4.37 12.09
C ALA A 50 -9.37 -4.91 10.82
N TRP A 51 -9.49 -6.23 10.60
CA TRP A 51 -8.79 -6.92 9.51
C TRP A 51 -9.44 -6.75 8.13
N THR A 52 -10.60 -6.11 8.03
CA THR A 52 -11.44 -6.06 6.83
C THR A 52 -10.71 -5.48 5.61
N LYS A 53 -9.78 -4.54 5.79
CA LYS A 53 -8.96 -4.01 4.70
C LYS A 53 -8.12 -5.08 3.98
N ARG A 54 -7.75 -6.18 4.65
CA ARG A 54 -7.06 -7.32 4.02
C ARG A 54 -7.97 -8.07 3.05
N LEU A 55 -9.28 -8.07 3.31
CA LEU A 55 -10.29 -8.70 2.46
C LEU A 55 -10.57 -7.86 1.20
N HIS A 56 -10.55 -6.53 1.30
CA HIS A 56 -10.93 -5.62 0.22
C HIS A 56 -10.30 -5.93 -1.16
N PRO A 57 -8.96 -6.12 -1.31
CA PRO A 57 -8.38 -6.46 -2.61
C PRO A 57 -8.81 -7.84 -3.11
N GLY A 58 -8.96 -8.83 -2.21
CA GLY A 58 -9.46 -10.16 -2.57
C GLY A 58 -10.92 -10.12 -3.03
N TRP A 59 -11.75 -9.31 -2.36
CA TRP A 59 -13.13 -9.06 -2.75
C TRP A 59 -13.22 -8.39 -4.12
N ALA A 60 -12.37 -7.38 -4.38
CA ALA A 60 -12.28 -6.73 -5.68
C ALA A 60 -11.95 -7.72 -6.81
N ALA A 61 -10.90 -8.53 -6.60
CA ALA A 61 -10.46 -9.54 -7.58
C ALA A 61 -11.57 -10.56 -7.87
N GLN A 62 -12.17 -11.13 -6.82
CA GLN A 62 -13.23 -12.12 -6.95
C GLN A 62 -14.48 -11.54 -7.63
N SER A 63 -14.86 -10.31 -7.27
CA SER A 63 -16.00 -9.61 -7.86
C SER A 63 -15.76 -9.29 -9.33
N GLY A 64 -14.56 -8.83 -9.69
CA GLY A 64 -14.17 -8.58 -11.07
C GLY A 64 -14.22 -9.82 -11.96
N ILE A 65 -13.73 -10.96 -11.47
CA ILE A 65 -13.83 -12.26 -12.16
C ILE A 65 -15.30 -12.60 -12.44
N ARG A 66 -16.16 -12.54 -11.41
CA ARG A 66 -17.59 -12.84 -11.56
C ARG A 66 -18.28 -11.89 -12.54
N ALA A 67 -17.99 -10.60 -12.46
CA ALA A 67 -18.57 -9.59 -13.33
C ALA A 67 -18.20 -9.83 -14.80
N ALA A 68 -16.92 -10.12 -15.08
CA ALA A 68 -16.46 -10.46 -16.43
C ALA A 68 -17.13 -11.75 -16.96
N LEU A 69 -17.28 -12.78 -16.11
CA LEU A 69 -17.95 -14.02 -16.49
C LEU A 69 -19.45 -13.80 -16.75
N LEU A 70 -20.13 -12.96 -15.98
CA LEU A 70 -21.54 -12.60 -16.23
C LEU A 70 -21.68 -11.88 -17.58
N GLY A 71 -20.82 -10.90 -17.86
CA GLY A 71 -20.79 -10.23 -19.17
C GLY A 71 -20.51 -11.21 -20.31
N ARG A 72 -19.62 -12.20 -20.11
CA ARG A 72 -19.33 -13.26 -21.10
C ARG A 72 -20.59 -14.07 -21.47
N GLU A 73 -21.41 -14.41 -20.48
CA GLU A 73 -22.65 -15.17 -20.67
C GLU A 73 -23.83 -14.30 -21.17
N GLY A 74 -23.61 -13.02 -21.46
CA GLY A 74 -24.62 -12.11 -22.00
C GLY A 74 -25.55 -11.50 -20.94
N PHE A 75 -25.15 -11.49 -19.67
CA PHE A 75 -25.86 -10.73 -18.65
C PHE A 75 -25.73 -9.23 -18.94
N LEU A 76 -26.86 -8.52 -19.04
CA LEU A 76 -26.87 -7.09 -19.38
C LEU A 76 -26.43 -6.23 -18.19
N GLY A 77 -25.32 -5.52 -18.36
CA GLY A 77 -24.82 -4.53 -17.39
C GLY A 77 -25.18 -3.10 -17.81
N PRO A 78 -25.30 -2.15 -16.86
CA PRO A 78 -25.44 -0.73 -17.21
C PRO A 78 -24.22 -0.25 -18.02
N ARG A 79 -24.42 0.09 -19.30
CA ARG A 79 -23.31 0.47 -20.20
C ARG A 79 -22.70 1.83 -19.88
N THR A 80 -23.44 2.68 -19.19
CA THR A 80 -23.02 4.00 -18.71
C THR A 80 -22.74 3.94 -17.20
N VAL A 81 -22.17 2.84 -16.70
CA VAL A 81 -22.00 2.59 -15.26
C VAL A 81 -21.19 3.68 -14.57
N PHE A 82 -20.28 4.34 -15.29
CA PHE A 82 -19.43 5.37 -14.72
C PHE A 82 -20.12 6.74 -14.69
N GLU A 83 -20.69 7.15 -15.84
CA GLU A 83 -21.12 8.51 -16.15
C GLU A 83 -22.63 8.70 -16.32
N GLY A 84 -23.41 7.61 -16.26
CA GLY A 84 -24.86 7.66 -16.41
C GLY A 84 -25.56 8.41 -15.26
N THR A 85 -26.87 8.57 -15.38
CA THR A 85 -27.70 9.33 -14.40
C THR A 85 -27.55 8.89 -12.94
N HIS A 86 -27.30 7.60 -12.71
CA HIS A 86 -27.02 7.02 -11.39
C HIS A 86 -25.64 6.36 -11.37
N GLY A 87 -24.71 6.89 -12.17
CA GLY A 87 -23.40 6.32 -12.39
C GLY A 87 -22.48 6.40 -11.17
N PHE A 88 -21.43 5.60 -11.20
CA PHE A 88 -20.42 5.47 -10.17
C PHE A 88 -19.85 6.82 -9.71
N PHE A 89 -19.55 7.73 -10.64
CA PHE A 89 -18.99 9.04 -10.28
C PHE A 89 -19.97 9.91 -9.51
N TYR A 90 -21.27 9.78 -9.75
CA TYR A 90 -22.28 10.50 -8.96
C TYR A 90 -22.50 9.86 -7.59
N ALA A 91 -22.35 8.54 -7.50
CA ALA A 91 -22.55 7.80 -6.25
C ALA A 91 -21.39 7.98 -5.25
N PHE A 92 -20.15 8.07 -5.75
CA PHE A 92 -18.93 8.07 -4.91
C PHE A 92 -18.05 9.31 -5.09
N GLY A 93 -18.29 10.13 -6.10
CA GLY A 93 -17.57 11.38 -6.32
C GLY A 93 -17.98 12.48 -5.36
N VAL A 94 -17.20 13.56 -5.36
CA VAL A 94 -17.50 14.75 -4.57
C VAL A 94 -18.46 15.65 -5.36
N GLU A 95 -19.45 16.24 -4.67
CA GLU A 95 -20.36 17.18 -5.31
C GLU A 95 -19.57 18.36 -5.93
N ASN A 96 -19.97 18.78 -7.15
CA ASN A 96 -19.44 19.95 -7.87
C ASN A 96 -18.01 19.85 -8.43
N ILE A 97 -17.52 18.64 -8.74
CA ILE A 97 -16.29 18.47 -9.53
C ILE A 97 -16.62 18.38 -11.03
N GLU A 98 -15.88 19.13 -11.84
CA GLU A 98 -15.91 18.96 -13.30
C GLU A 98 -15.36 17.58 -13.68
N LEU A 99 -16.16 16.78 -14.38
CA LEU A 99 -15.78 15.42 -14.75
C LEU A 99 -14.74 15.45 -15.88
N ASP A 100 -13.47 15.24 -15.53
CA ASP A 100 -12.38 15.07 -16.48
C ASP A 100 -12.10 13.59 -16.78
N TYR A 101 -12.79 13.06 -17.79
CA TYR A 101 -12.59 11.66 -18.23
C TYR A 101 -11.21 11.41 -18.85
N THR A 102 -10.46 12.45 -19.23
CA THR A 102 -9.13 12.28 -19.81
C THR A 102 -8.14 11.66 -18.82
N LYS A 103 -8.43 11.75 -17.51
CA LYS A 103 -7.66 11.03 -16.48
C LYS A 103 -7.79 9.50 -16.56
N MET A 104 -8.88 9.00 -17.13
CA MET A 104 -9.11 7.57 -17.31
C MET A 104 -8.80 7.09 -18.74
N THR A 105 -9.12 7.92 -19.73
CA THR A 105 -9.05 7.53 -21.15
C THR A 105 -7.86 8.11 -21.90
N GLY A 106 -7.18 9.09 -21.31
CA GLY A 106 -6.01 9.73 -21.90
C GLY A 106 -4.81 8.80 -21.98
N GLY A 107 -4.29 8.60 -23.19
CA GLY A 107 -3.11 7.77 -23.43
C GLY A 107 -3.37 6.25 -23.32
N LEU A 108 -4.62 5.79 -23.45
CA LEU A 108 -4.89 4.35 -23.58
C LEU A 108 -4.14 3.76 -24.79
N GLY A 109 -3.43 2.66 -24.57
CA GLY A 109 -2.58 2.02 -25.59
C GLY A 109 -1.14 2.53 -25.64
N ASP A 110 -0.90 3.77 -25.20
CA ASP A 110 0.43 4.39 -25.20
C ASP A 110 1.06 4.41 -23.80
N ASN A 111 0.28 4.73 -22.78
CA ASN A 111 0.73 4.93 -21.40
C ASN A 111 0.40 3.73 -20.52
N TRP A 112 1.42 2.97 -20.12
CA TRP A 112 1.28 1.80 -19.26
C TRP A 112 1.57 2.14 -17.79
N LEU A 113 0.52 2.41 -17.01
CA LEU A 113 0.65 2.85 -15.60
C LEU A 113 1.38 1.86 -14.69
N MET A 114 1.32 0.55 -14.99
CA MET A 114 1.98 -0.48 -14.18
C MET A 114 3.51 -0.30 -14.10
N SER A 115 4.12 0.33 -15.12
CA SER A 115 5.57 0.61 -15.13
C SER A 115 6.00 1.61 -14.07
N ASN A 116 5.06 2.38 -13.51
CA ASN A 116 5.31 3.41 -12.50
C ASN A 116 4.87 3.01 -11.09
N LEU A 117 4.57 1.72 -10.85
CA LEU A 117 4.16 1.23 -9.54
C LEU A 117 5.30 1.35 -8.51
N ALA A 118 4.92 1.71 -7.28
CA ALA A 118 5.87 1.75 -6.18
C ALA A 118 5.97 0.41 -5.45
N PHE A 119 7.18 -0.11 -5.28
CA PHE A 119 7.45 -1.26 -4.42
C PHE A 119 7.80 -0.80 -3.02
N LYS A 120 6.89 -1.01 -2.06
CA LYS A 120 7.11 -0.65 -0.66
C LYS A 120 8.26 -1.47 -0.04
N PRO A 121 9.34 -0.84 0.47
CA PRO A 121 10.39 -1.57 1.21
C PRO A 121 9.92 -2.04 2.60
N TYR A 122 8.93 -1.38 3.21
CA TYR A 122 8.47 -1.65 4.57
C TYR A 122 7.02 -2.13 4.63
N ALA A 123 6.66 -2.87 5.68
CA ALA A 123 5.36 -3.51 5.86
C ALA A 123 4.28 -2.59 6.47
N CYS A 124 4.29 -1.30 6.11
CA CYS A 124 3.43 -0.24 6.66
C CYS A 124 2.67 0.54 5.57
N GLY A 125 1.81 1.48 5.99
CA GLY A 125 1.14 2.44 5.11
C GLY A 125 2.14 3.22 4.26
N THR A 126 1.75 3.55 3.02
CA THR A 126 2.65 4.17 2.01
C THR A 126 3.29 5.45 2.54
N MET A 127 2.52 6.30 3.20
CA MET A 127 2.98 7.60 3.70
C MET A 127 3.96 7.46 4.89
N CYS A 128 4.02 6.31 5.57
CA CYS A 128 5.02 6.08 6.64
C CYS A 128 6.42 5.77 6.09
N GLN A 129 6.52 5.29 4.85
CA GLN A 129 7.78 4.76 4.29
C GLN A 129 8.91 5.78 4.33
N PRO A 130 8.71 7.06 3.91
CA PRO A 130 9.80 8.03 3.93
C PRO A 130 10.31 8.35 5.34
N TYR A 131 9.46 8.33 6.37
CA TYR A 131 9.89 8.55 7.76
C TYR A 131 10.74 7.40 8.29
N ILE A 132 10.45 6.17 7.85
CA ILE A 132 11.30 5.00 8.14
C ILE A 132 12.66 5.14 7.47
N ASP A 133 12.71 5.56 6.20
CA ASP A 133 13.98 5.81 5.51
C ASP A 133 14.82 6.86 6.27
N VAL A 134 14.21 7.97 6.69
CA VAL A 134 14.91 9.00 7.47
C VAL A 134 15.41 8.46 8.82
N ALA A 135 14.56 7.74 9.56
CA ALA A 135 14.94 7.13 10.83
C ALA A 135 16.12 6.17 10.70
N ARG A 136 16.15 5.33 9.66
CA ARG A 136 17.28 4.43 9.37
C ARG A 136 18.53 5.19 9.00
N LYS A 137 18.43 6.24 8.18
CA LYS A 137 19.55 7.12 7.82
C LYS A 137 20.15 7.81 9.05
N LEU A 138 19.32 8.29 9.98
CA LEU A 138 19.77 8.85 11.25
C LEU A 138 20.49 7.81 12.12
N SER A 139 19.90 6.62 12.28
CA SER A 139 20.54 5.51 13.03
C SER A 139 21.91 5.17 12.45
N ALA A 140 22.06 5.15 11.12
CA ALA A 140 23.33 4.90 10.45
C ALA A 140 24.42 5.97 10.70
N THR A 141 24.06 7.17 11.19
CA THR A 141 25.03 8.19 11.62
C THR A 141 25.57 8.00 13.04
N GLY A 142 25.09 6.98 13.76
CA GLY A 142 25.49 6.69 15.14
C GLY A 142 24.58 7.31 16.19
N VAL A 143 23.41 7.83 15.82
CA VAL A 143 22.38 8.27 16.77
C VAL A 143 21.91 7.07 17.58
N ASP A 144 22.20 7.06 18.89
CA ASP A 144 21.70 6.04 19.81
C ASP A 144 20.23 6.32 20.18
N PRO A 145 19.28 5.41 19.86
CA PRO A 145 17.88 5.58 20.22
C PRO A 145 17.63 5.76 21.74
N ALA A 146 18.53 5.26 22.60
CA ALA A 146 18.43 5.42 24.05
C ALA A 146 18.72 6.85 24.53
N GLU A 147 19.41 7.66 23.71
CA GLU A 147 19.75 9.05 24.00
C GLU A 147 18.70 10.04 23.49
N ILE A 148 17.73 9.59 22.68
CA ILE A 148 16.66 10.45 22.17
C ILE A 148 15.71 10.85 23.31
N VAL A 149 15.55 12.17 23.50
CA VAL A 149 14.57 12.75 24.44
C VAL A 149 13.31 13.23 23.73
N GLU A 150 13.43 13.64 22.46
CA GLU A 150 12.32 14.13 21.64
C GLU A 150 12.58 13.80 20.17
N ALA A 151 11.50 13.46 19.44
CA ALA A 151 11.52 13.30 18.00
C ALA A 151 10.30 13.99 17.39
N GLU A 152 10.48 14.72 16.29
CA GLU A 152 9.42 15.43 15.59
C GLU A 152 9.45 15.09 14.10
N CYS A 153 8.31 14.60 13.59
CA CYS A 153 8.08 14.38 12.17
C CYS A 153 7.36 15.58 11.55
N LYS A 154 7.89 16.15 10.47
CA LYS A 154 7.13 17.14 9.68
C LYS A 154 6.25 16.42 8.67
N VAL A 155 4.93 16.62 8.76
CA VAL A 155 3.93 15.84 8.02
C VAL A 155 3.00 16.73 7.22
N GLY A 156 2.46 16.22 6.11
CA GLY A 156 1.35 16.87 5.41
C GLY A 156 0.05 16.71 6.18
N GLU A 157 -0.80 17.74 6.18
CA GLU A 157 -2.07 17.75 6.92
C GLU A 157 -2.96 16.54 6.60
N GLY A 158 -3.04 16.17 5.31
CA GLY A 158 -3.91 15.09 4.83
C GLY A 158 -3.57 13.68 5.36
N ILE A 159 -2.39 13.46 5.96
CA ILE A 159 -2.03 12.16 6.55
C ILE A 159 -2.30 12.08 8.05
N VAL A 160 -2.53 13.21 8.72
CA VAL A 160 -2.59 13.32 10.19
C VAL A 160 -3.65 12.41 10.78
N HIS A 161 -4.90 12.53 10.30
CA HIS A 161 -6.03 11.74 10.80
C HIS A 161 -5.82 10.21 10.67
N ARG A 162 -5.03 9.78 9.68
CA ARG A 162 -4.78 8.36 9.41
C ARG A 162 -3.59 7.81 10.18
N LEU A 163 -2.52 8.60 10.34
CA LEU A 163 -1.20 8.09 10.73
C LEU A 163 -0.60 8.69 12.00
N CYS A 164 -1.12 9.83 12.43
CA CYS A 164 -0.63 10.58 13.59
C CYS A 164 -1.69 10.68 14.70
N GLU A 165 -2.98 10.68 14.35
CA GLU A 165 -4.10 10.73 15.28
C GLU A 165 -4.94 9.43 15.28
N PRO A 166 -5.58 9.07 16.41
CA PRO A 166 -5.41 9.65 17.74
C PRO A 166 -4.00 9.41 18.32
N ALA A 167 -3.34 10.45 18.82
CA ALA A 167 -1.94 10.39 19.22
C ALA A 167 -1.61 9.27 20.22
N ALA A 168 -2.52 8.99 21.16
CA ALA A 168 -2.35 7.91 22.13
C ALA A 168 -2.30 6.52 21.48
N GLU A 169 -3.19 6.25 20.53
CA GLU A 169 -3.21 4.98 19.76
C GLU A 169 -2.00 4.90 18.83
N LYS A 170 -1.58 6.01 18.22
CA LYS A 170 -0.39 5.99 17.34
C LYS A 170 0.90 5.79 18.13
N ALA A 171 1.04 6.39 19.30
CA ALA A 171 2.19 6.18 20.19
C ALA A 171 2.23 4.77 20.80
N LYS A 172 1.06 4.16 21.05
CA LYS A 172 0.94 2.82 21.61
C LYS A 172 -0.14 2.02 20.86
N PRO A 173 0.17 1.47 19.68
CA PRO A 173 -0.79 0.73 18.88
C PRO A 173 -1.35 -0.48 19.65
N SER A 174 -2.67 -0.59 19.64
CA SER A 174 -3.40 -1.68 20.30
C SER A 174 -3.28 -3.02 19.56
N THR A 175 -3.04 -2.99 18.24
CA THR A 175 -2.95 -4.19 17.40
C THR A 175 -1.77 -4.12 16.43
N SER A 176 -1.32 -5.29 15.96
CA SER A 176 -0.29 -5.39 14.91
C SER A 176 -0.71 -4.70 13.62
N TYR A 177 -2.02 -4.66 13.36
CA TYR A 177 -2.56 -4.01 12.18
C TYR A 177 -2.59 -2.49 12.32
N SER A 178 -3.06 -1.93 13.45
CA SER A 178 -3.06 -0.48 13.68
C SER A 178 -1.63 0.09 13.71
N ALA A 179 -0.65 -0.68 14.18
CA ALA A 179 0.76 -0.30 14.17
C ALA A 179 1.30 0.02 12.75
N LYS A 180 0.80 -0.65 11.71
CA LYS A 180 1.17 -0.40 10.29
C LYS A 180 0.74 0.98 9.80
N PHE A 181 -0.16 1.63 10.52
CA PHE A 181 -0.68 2.97 10.25
C PHE A 181 -0.29 3.94 11.37
N SER A 182 0.89 3.77 11.97
CA SER A 182 1.43 4.69 12.97
C SER A 182 2.81 5.19 12.55
N VAL A 183 2.94 6.50 12.33
CA VAL A 183 4.25 7.16 12.15
C VAL A 183 5.12 7.03 13.40
N PRO A 184 4.63 7.32 14.63
CA PRO A 184 5.42 7.17 15.85
C PRO A 184 6.02 5.78 16.03
N TYR A 185 5.21 4.74 15.84
CA TYR A 185 5.65 3.35 15.95
C TYR A 185 6.67 2.99 14.88
N SER A 186 6.37 3.36 13.62
CA SER A 186 7.23 3.06 12.47
C SER A 186 8.62 3.69 12.60
N VAL A 187 8.69 4.94 13.06
CA VAL A 187 9.96 5.63 13.35
C VAL A 187 10.72 4.95 14.49
N ALA A 188 10.02 4.55 15.56
CA ALA A 188 10.65 3.90 16.71
C ALA A 188 11.29 2.55 16.35
N VAL A 189 10.57 1.68 15.62
CA VAL A 189 11.16 0.39 15.18
C VAL A 189 12.29 0.60 14.17
N ALA A 190 12.19 1.61 13.30
CA ALA A 190 13.24 1.94 12.36
C ALA A 190 14.53 2.40 13.05
N LEU A 191 14.42 3.22 14.10
CA LEU A 191 15.57 3.66 14.91
C LEU A 191 16.18 2.50 15.70
N LEU A 192 15.36 1.62 16.28
CA LEU A 192 15.80 0.54 17.17
C LEU A 192 16.33 -0.70 16.43
N ASP A 193 15.68 -1.08 15.34
CA ASP A 193 15.95 -2.35 14.63
C ASP A 193 16.62 -2.13 13.28
N ASN A 194 16.76 -0.88 12.82
CA ASN A 194 17.12 -0.55 11.45
C ASN A 194 16.24 -1.25 10.40
N ALA A 195 14.99 -1.55 10.77
CA ALA A 195 14.03 -2.31 9.96
C ALA A 195 12.58 -1.93 10.30
N ALA A 196 11.68 -2.21 9.36
CA ALA A 196 10.23 -2.11 9.52
C ALA A 196 9.55 -3.17 8.63
N GLY A 197 10.07 -4.41 8.69
CA GLY A 197 9.54 -5.55 7.96
C GLY A 197 8.41 -6.26 8.72
N LEU A 198 8.01 -7.45 8.26
CA LEU A 198 6.92 -8.23 8.88
C LEU A 198 7.18 -8.52 10.37
N LEU A 199 8.43 -8.77 10.76
CA LEU A 199 8.83 -9.05 12.14
C LEU A 199 8.59 -7.84 13.08
N GLN A 200 8.68 -6.62 12.55
CA GLN A 200 8.47 -5.39 13.31
C GLN A 200 6.99 -5.09 13.59
N PHE A 201 6.05 -5.77 12.94
CA PHE A 201 4.61 -5.56 13.13
C PHE A 201 3.93 -6.80 13.71
N THR A 202 4.64 -7.60 14.51
CA THR A 202 4.06 -8.74 15.25
C THR A 202 3.45 -8.27 16.57
N ASP A 203 2.46 -9.00 17.10
CA ASP A 203 1.82 -8.67 18.39
C ASP A 203 2.83 -8.63 19.54
N GLN A 204 3.87 -9.48 19.50
CA GLN A 204 4.95 -9.44 20.46
C GLN A 204 5.78 -8.16 20.36
N ARG A 205 6.12 -7.74 19.12
CA ARG A 205 7.01 -6.59 18.91
C ARG A 205 6.32 -5.28 19.26
N ILE A 206 5.04 -5.12 18.93
CA ILE A 206 4.30 -3.89 19.23
C ILE A 206 4.18 -3.61 20.73
N GLN A 207 4.24 -4.65 21.57
CA GLN A 207 4.16 -4.53 23.03
C GLN A 207 5.53 -4.34 23.70
N ALA A 208 6.63 -4.30 22.93
CA ALA A 208 7.97 -4.19 23.49
C ALA A 208 8.18 -2.83 24.19
N PRO A 209 8.54 -2.78 25.50
CA PRO A 209 8.62 -1.53 26.25
C PRO A 209 9.59 -0.49 25.66
N LYS A 210 10.71 -0.95 25.08
CA LYS A 210 11.68 -0.05 24.43
C LYS A 210 11.10 0.66 23.20
N VAL A 211 10.31 -0.06 22.40
CA VAL A 211 9.64 0.48 21.21
C VAL A 211 8.58 1.48 21.63
N LEU A 212 7.72 1.11 22.57
CA LEU A 212 6.65 1.98 23.07
C LEU A 212 7.18 3.26 23.74
N ASN A 213 8.27 3.15 24.51
CA ASN A 213 8.92 4.31 25.12
C ASN A 213 9.41 5.30 24.06
N LEU A 214 10.10 4.80 23.03
CA LEU A 214 10.61 5.65 21.95
C LEU A 214 9.47 6.21 21.08
N ALA A 215 8.48 5.40 20.73
CA ALA A 215 7.30 5.84 19.97
C ALA A 215 6.55 6.96 20.70
N GLY A 216 6.44 6.89 22.03
CA GLY A 216 5.83 7.94 22.85
C GLY A 216 6.58 9.29 22.85
N LYS A 217 7.82 9.34 22.34
CA LYS A 217 8.60 10.57 22.16
C LYS A 217 8.47 11.17 20.77
N VAL A 218 7.88 10.43 19.82
CA VAL A 218 7.71 10.87 18.43
C VAL A 218 6.41 11.66 18.32
N LYS A 219 6.54 12.95 18.02
CA LYS A 219 5.43 13.87 17.75
C LYS A 219 5.42 14.25 16.27
N TYR A 220 4.39 14.95 15.83
CA TYR A 220 4.33 15.52 14.50
C TYR A 220 4.12 17.03 14.55
N GLN A 221 4.56 17.70 13.49
CA GLN A 221 4.24 19.08 13.16
C GLN A 221 3.71 19.11 11.72
N ILE A 222 2.60 19.81 11.49
CA ILE A 222 2.10 20.01 10.13
C ILE A 222 3.04 20.95 9.39
N ASP A 223 3.51 20.51 8.23
CA ASP A 223 4.29 21.30 7.30
C ASP A 223 3.39 21.79 6.16
N PRO A 224 3.11 23.10 6.07
CA PRO A 224 2.23 23.64 5.03
C PRO A 224 2.84 23.51 3.63
N ASP A 225 4.16 23.32 3.53
CA ASP A 225 4.86 23.14 2.26
C ASP A 225 4.96 21.66 1.85
N ASN A 226 4.33 20.75 2.61
CA ASN A 226 4.33 19.33 2.28
C ASN A 226 3.51 19.05 1.01
N GLU A 227 4.11 18.31 0.08
CA GLU A 227 3.55 18.02 -1.24
C GLU A 227 2.44 16.94 -1.25
N TYR A 228 1.97 16.42 -0.11
CA TYR A 228 0.92 15.41 -0.07
C TYR A 228 -0.39 15.91 -0.71
N PRO A 229 -1.09 15.10 -1.54
CA PRO A 229 -0.79 13.71 -1.91
C PRO A 229 0.04 13.54 -3.18
N ALA A 230 0.49 14.63 -3.82
CA ALA A 230 1.28 14.56 -5.07
C ALA A 230 2.66 13.91 -4.86
N ASN A 231 3.21 13.97 -3.64
CA ASN A 231 4.43 13.30 -3.25
C ASN A 231 4.36 12.80 -1.81
N TYR A 232 5.17 11.79 -1.49
CA TYR A 232 5.37 11.28 -0.14
C TYR A 232 6.80 11.60 0.30
N THR A 233 6.92 12.52 1.25
CA THR A 233 8.19 12.95 1.82
C THR A 233 8.29 12.51 3.28
N GLY A 234 9.51 12.45 3.79
CA GLY A 234 9.80 12.17 5.20
C GLY A 234 10.73 13.22 5.74
N HIS A 235 10.48 13.69 6.94
CA HIS A 235 11.35 14.64 7.62
C HIS A 235 11.27 14.35 9.11
N LEU A 236 12.40 14.00 9.71
CA LEU A 236 12.53 13.68 11.12
C LEU A 236 13.65 14.51 11.73
N ARG A 237 13.32 15.17 12.84
CA ARG A 237 14.25 15.87 13.73
C ARG A 237 14.27 15.15 15.07
N VAL A 238 15.45 14.81 15.58
CA VAL A 238 15.64 14.18 16.90
C VAL A 238 16.52 15.06 17.78
N VAL A 239 16.18 15.11 19.07
CA VAL A 239 16.94 15.81 20.12
C VAL A 239 17.49 14.76 21.08
N LEU A 240 18.79 14.83 21.39
CA LEU A 240 19.45 13.92 22.32
C LEU A 240 19.56 14.51 23.73
N LYS A 241 19.89 13.68 24.72
CA LYS A 241 20.05 14.08 26.14
C LYS A 241 21.14 15.15 26.35
N ASP A 242 22.17 15.18 25.50
CA ASP A 242 23.23 16.18 25.53
C ASP A 242 22.82 17.52 24.88
N GLY A 243 21.59 17.59 24.33
CA GLY A 243 21.04 18.76 23.66
C GLY A 243 21.38 18.85 22.17
N SER A 244 22.17 17.92 21.62
CA SER A 244 22.45 17.86 20.19
C SER A 244 21.18 17.52 19.39
N ILE A 245 21.14 18.03 18.15
CA ILE A 245 19.99 17.90 17.26
C ILE A 245 20.47 17.26 15.96
N HIS A 246 19.78 16.20 15.54
CA HIS A 246 20.01 15.56 14.25
C HIS A 246 18.73 15.62 13.43
N GLU A 247 18.86 16.02 12.16
CA GLU A 247 17.71 16.28 11.30
C GLU A 247 18.01 15.79 9.89
N MET A 248 17.07 15.09 9.29
CA MET A 248 17.22 14.53 7.95
C MET A 248 15.90 14.55 7.19
N LYS A 249 16.00 14.49 5.86
CA LYS A 249 14.86 14.49 4.94
C LYS A 249 14.98 13.39 3.90
N GLN A 250 13.83 12.85 3.50
CA GLN A 250 13.63 11.95 2.37
C GLN A 250 12.66 12.66 1.40
N PRO A 251 13.15 13.12 0.22
CA PRO A 251 12.37 14.00 -0.65
C PRO A 251 11.33 13.26 -1.51
N HIS A 252 11.33 11.93 -1.53
CA HIS A 252 10.37 11.13 -2.29
C HIS A 252 10.28 9.71 -1.75
N LEU A 253 9.22 9.00 -2.14
CA LEU A 253 9.02 7.59 -1.81
C LEU A 253 10.10 6.70 -2.44
N ARG A 254 10.97 6.11 -1.60
CA ARG A 254 11.84 5.02 -2.04
C ARG A 254 11.00 3.79 -2.41
N GLY A 255 11.38 3.17 -3.52
CA GLY A 255 10.63 2.16 -4.25
C GLY A 255 9.65 2.71 -5.29
N GLY A 256 9.45 4.03 -5.38
CA GLY A 256 8.68 4.67 -6.45
C GLY A 256 9.54 5.02 -7.67
N ALA A 257 8.93 5.62 -8.71
CA ALA A 257 9.60 5.92 -9.98
C ALA A 257 10.88 6.80 -9.87
N ARG A 258 10.98 7.65 -8.84
CA ARG A 258 12.16 8.52 -8.62
C ARG A 258 13.34 7.82 -7.94
N GLU A 259 13.07 6.79 -7.17
CA GLU A 259 14.07 6.03 -6.43
C GLU A 259 13.60 4.58 -6.35
N PRO A 260 13.61 3.84 -7.47
CA PRO A 260 13.16 2.46 -7.49
C PRO A 260 14.04 1.60 -6.58
N LEU A 261 13.48 0.50 -6.07
CA LEU A 261 14.29 -0.52 -5.41
C LEU A 261 15.16 -1.20 -6.46
N SER A 262 16.39 -1.54 -6.08
CA SER A 262 17.25 -2.41 -6.88
C SER A 262 16.67 -3.83 -6.97
N ASP A 263 17.10 -4.58 -7.98
CA ASP A 263 16.70 -5.99 -8.15
C ASP A 263 17.12 -6.82 -6.94
N GLU A 264 18.28 -6.52 -6.34
CA GLU A 264 18.75 -7.16 -5.11
C GLU A 264 17.80 -6.90 -3.95
N GLU A 265 17.35 -5.65 -3.75
CA GLU A 265 16.40 -5.31 -2.69
C GLU A 265 15.02 -5.94 -2.91
N LEU A 266 14.58 -6.05 -4.16
CA LEU A 266 13.35 -6.76 -4.52
C LEU A 266 13.46 -8.26 -4.25
N SER A 267 14.60 -8.87 -4.58
CA SER A 267 14.90 -10.27 -4.33
C SER A 267 14.95 -10.56 -2.82
N GLU A 268 15.71 -9.77 -2.05
CA GLU A 268 15.78 -9.89 -0.60
C GLU A 268 14.40 -9.80 0.05
N LYS A 269 13.58 -8.85 -0.41
CA LYS A 269 12.19 -8.71 0.02
C LYS A 269 11.34 -9.93 -0.36
N PHE A 270 11.48 -10.45 -1.57
CA PHE A 270 10.77 -11.65 -2.03
C PHE A 270 11.07 -12.84 -1.12
N HIS A 271 12.35 -13.12 -0.87
CA HIS A 271 12.79 -14.21 0.01
C HIS A 271 12.36 -14.00 1.46
N ALA A 272 12.39 -12.77 1.96
CA ALA A 272 11.91 -12.46 3.31
C ALA A 272 10.41 -12.74 3.46
N ASN A 273 9.60 -12.40 2.44
CA ASN A 273 8.17 -12.72 2.43
C ASN A 273 7.91 -14.22 2.35
N ALA A 274 8.64 -14.92 1.47
CA ALA A 274 8.53 -16.38 1.32
C ALA A 274 8.87 -17.10 2.63
N ALA A 275 10.01 -16.75 3.25
CA ALA A 275 10.42 -17.31 4.53
C ALA A 275 9.38 -17.05 5.64
N HIS A 276 8.80 -15.86 5.70
CA HIS A 276 7.73 -15.55 6.65
C HIS A 276 6.47 -16.41 6.41
N GLY A 277 6.17 -16.73 5.16
CA GLY A 277 5.09 -17.64 4.76
C GLY A 277 5.40 -19.13 4.97
N GLY A 278 6.56 -19.49 5.54
CA GLY A 278 6.98 -20.88 5.74
C GLY A 278 7.53 -21.55 4.48
N VAL A 279 7.78 -20.79 3.41
CA VAL A 279 8.33 -21.31 2.16
C VAL A 279 9.85 -21.50 2.29
N SER A 280 10.35 -22.66 1.85
CA SER A 280 11.79 -22.94 1.84
C SER A 280 12.53 -22.02 0.86
N ARG A 281 13.79 -21.71 1.17
CA ARG A 281 14.63 -20.83 0.33
C ARG A 281 14.81 -21.38 -1.09
N ASP A 282 14.96 -22.70 -1.22
CA ASP A 282 15.14 -23.35 -2.52
C ASP A 282 13.89 -23.20 -3.39
N TYR A 283 12.70 -23.39 -2.80
CA TYR A 283 11.44 -23.22 -3.53
C TYR A 283 11.14 -21.75 -3.83
N ALA A 284 11.44 -20.83 -2.91
CA ALA A 284 11.38 -19.39 -3.18
C ALA A 284 12.26 -19.01 -4.38
N SER A 285 13.48 -19.53 -4.45
CA SER A 285 14.39 -19.27 -5.57
C SER A 285 13.84 -19.80 -6.90
N GLN A 286 13.16 -20.95 -6.89
CA GLN A 286 12.49 -21.50 -8.08
C GLN A 286 11.32 -20.61 -8.52
N LEU A 287 10.51 -20.12 -7.59
CA LEU A 287 9.40 -19.20 -7.86
C LEU A 287 9.91 -17.89 -8.48
N GLU A 288 10.93 -17.28 -7.89
CA GLU A 288 11.54 -16.04 -8.37
C GLU A 288 12.09 -16.19 -9.80
N ASN A 289 12.84 -17.27 -10.07
CA ASN A 289 13.35 -17.57 -11.40
C ASN A 289 12.22 -17.78 -12.43
N THR A 290 11.11 -18.40 -12.01
CA THR A 290 9.93 -18.59 -12.87
C THR A 290 9.28 -17.25 -13.21
N CYS A 291 9.12 -16.35 -12.23
CA CYS A 291 8.60 -15.01 -12.46
C CYS A 291 9.45 -14.24 -13.47
N ALA A 292 10.78 -14.39 -13.44
CA ALA A 292 11.69 -13.69 -14.35
C ALA A 292 11.54 -14.09 -15.82
N VAL A 293 11.04 -15.30 -16.10
CA VAL A 293 10.85 -15.82 -17.47
C VAL A 293 9.38 -15.92 -17.89
N LEU A 294 8.45 -15.56 -17.00
CA LEU A 294 7.00 -15.76 -17.19
C LEU A 294 6.48 -15.20 -18.52
N PHE A 295 6.93 -14.01 -18.89
CA PHE A 295 6.49 -13.33 -20.12
C PHE A 295 7.34 -13.68 -21.36
N ASN A 296 8.43 -14.43 -21.18
CA ASN A 296 9.31 -14.89 -22.26
C ASN A 296 9.02 -16.34 -22.68
N GLY A 297 8.31 -17.10 -21.84
CA GLY A 297 7.84 -18.45 -22.14
C GLY A 297 6.58 -18.45 -22.98
N SER A 298 6.40 -19.51 -23.79
CA SER A 298 5.25 -19.67 -24.68
C SER A 298 3.95 -20.10 -24.00
N GLU A 299 3.95 -20.48 -22.70
CA GLU A 299 2.74 -20.94 -22.01
C GLU A 299 2.69 -20.56 -20.51
N LEU A 300 1.59 -19.92 -20.10
CA LEU A 300 1.23 -19.65 -18.68
C LEU A 300 1.07 -20.94 -17.83
N GLN A 301 1.07 -22.13 -18.47
CA GLN A 301 0.93 -23.43 -17.80
C GLN A 301 2.08 -23.78 -16.86
N ASP A 302 3.25 -23.17 -17.03
CA ASP A 302 4.39 -23.44 -16.15
C ASP A 302 4.23 -22.75 -14.79
N LEU A 303 3.50 -21.64 -14.73
CA LEU A 303 3.16 -20.98 -13.47
C LEU A 303 2.10 -21.76 -12.68
N SER A 304 1.11 -22.36 -13.34
CA SER A 304 0.09 -23.17 -12.66
C SER A 304 0.65 -24.48 -12.13
N LYS A 305 1.61 -25.10 -12.82
CA LYS A 305 2.36 -26.26 -12.30
C LYS A 305 3.19 -25.92 -11.06
N LEU A 306 3.82 -24.73 -11.03
CA LEU A 306 4.56 -24.29 -9.85
C LEU A 306 3.62 -23.94 -8.69
N ILE A 307 2.54 -23.19 -8.93
CA ILE A 307 1.57 -22.84 -7.87
C ILE A 307 0.84 -24.09 -7.36
N GLY A 308 0.61 -25.09 -8.21
CA GLY A 308 0.00 -26.36 -7.84
C GLY A 308 0.81 -27.23 -6.87
N THR A 309 2.10 -26.93 -6.65
CA THR A 309 2.91 -27.58 -5.60
C THR A 309 2.82 -26.89 -4.24
N LEU A 310 2.08 -25.78 -4.13
CA LEU A 310 1.63 -25.20 -2.87
C LEU A 310 0.43 -26.01 -2.33
N GLU A 311 0.59 -27.32 -2.11
CA GLU A 311 -0.28 -28.00 -1.15
C GLU A 311 0.20 -27.65 0.27
N PRO A 312 -0.72 -27.31 1.19
CA PRO A 312 -0.37 -27.02 2.58
C PRO A 312 0.23 -28.22 3.32
#